data_AF-A0A840TKW3-F1
#
_entry.id   AF-A0A840TKW3-F1
#
_cell.length_a   1.000
_cell.length_b   1.000
_cell.length_c   1.000
_cell.angle_alpha   90.00
_cell.angle_beta   90.00
_cell.angle_gamma   90.00
#
_symmetry.space_group_name_H-M   'P 1'
#
loop_
_entity.id
_entity.type
_entity.pdbx_description
1 polymer ?
#
loop_
_entity_poly.entity_id
_entity_poly.type
_entity_poly.pdbx_seq_one_letter_code
_entity_poly.pdbx_strand_id
1 'polypeptide(L)' 'MLTGKELFEKYRQLGLQAGPGTEASQYAGTLFCGMIIQGEAAVFRLLEEAEAKGNKLALTFPLPFEKGPSEPSGLALED' A
#
# COMPACT_ATOMS: atom_id res chain seq x y z
N MET A 1 -15.40 -12.01 0.53
CA MET A 1 -14.35 -10.98 0.52
C MET A 1 -13.02 -11.68 0.31
N LEU A 2 -12.12 -11.08 -0.46
CA LEU A 2 -10.76 -11.59 -0.58
C LEU A 2 -10.02 -11.36 0.73
N THR A 3 -9.12 -12.28 1.08
CA THR A 3 -8.16 -12.10 2.18
C THR A 3 -7.12 -11.05 1.81
N GLY A 4 -6.43 -10.50 2.81
CA GLY A 4 -5.38 -9.50 2.60
C GLY A 4 -4.25 -10.02 1.70
N LYS A 5 -3.96 -11.32 1.77
CA LYS A 5 -3.00 -11.97 0.86
C LYS A 5 -3.50 -12.01 -0.58
N GLU A 6 -4.76 -12.36 -0.80
CA GLU A 6 -5.37 -12.38 -2.13
C GLU A 6 -5.51 -10.97 -2.71
N LEU A 7 -5.84 -9.97 -1.88
CA LEU A 7 -5.85 -8.55 -2.26
C LEU A 7 -4.46 -8.08 -2.68
N PHE A 8 -3.43 -8.42 -1.88
CA PHE A 8 -2.06 -8.08 -2.21
C PHE A 8 -1.63 -8.68 -3.55
N GLU A 9 -1.86 -9.98 -3.75
CA GLU A 9 -1.50 -10.65 -5.01
C GLU A 9 -2.26 -10.09 -6.20
N LYS A 10 -3.56 -9.77 -6.04
CA LYS A 10 -4.37 -9.09 -7.05
C LYS A 10 -3.72 -7.77 -7.46
N TYR A 11 -3.40 -6.88 -6.52
CA TYR A 11 -2.78 -5.59 -6.84
C TYR A 11 -1.38 -5.71 -7.42
N ARG A 12 -0.59 -6.69 -6.94
CA ARG A 12 0.71 -7.01 -7.51
C ARG A 12 0.61 -7.40 -8.99
N GLN A 13 -0.33 -8.29 -9.32
CA GLN A 13 -0.57 -8.73 -10.70
C GLN A 13 -1.07 -7.58 -11.59
N LEU A 14 -2.00 -6.77 -11.09
CA LEU A 14 -2.48 -5.58 -11.81
C LEU A 14 -1.34 -4.61 -12.10
N GLY A 15 -0.45 -4.36 -11.13
CA GLY A 15 0.71 -3.51 -11.32
C GLY A 15 1.70 -4.05 -12.35
N LEU A 16 1.95 -5.36 -12.35
CA LEU A 16 2.81 -6.00 -13.35
C LEU A 16 2.21 -5.95 -14.76
N GLN A 17 0.90 -6.16 -14.90
CA GLN A 17 0.21 -6.14 -16.18
C GLN A 17 0.08 -4.74 -16.78
N ALA A 18 -0.16 -3.73 -15.94
CA ALA A 18 -0.27 -2.34 -16.37
C ALA A 18 1.10 -1.77 -16.80
N GLY A 19 2.18 -2.28 -16.24
CA GLY A 19 3.55 -1.85 -16.55
C GLY A 19 3.99 -0.59 -15.78
N PRO A 20 5.28 -0.25 -15.86
CA PRO A 20 5.89 0.80 -15.04
C PRO A 20 5.27 2.18 -15.24
N GLY A 21 5.18 2.96 -14.16
CA GLY A 21 4.70 4.34 -14.18
C GLY A 21 3.18 4.49 -14.13
N THR A 22 2.42 3.41 -14.31
CA THR A 22 0.97 3.41 -14.15
C THR A 22 0.55 3.49 -12.68
N GLU A 23 -0.65 4.01 -12.41
CA GLU A 23 -1.22 4.02 -11.05
C GLU A 23 -1.25 2.63 -10.40
N ALA A 24 -1.58 1.60 -11.18
CA ALA A 24 -1.59 0.23 -10.70
C ALA A 24 -0.19 -0.25 -10.27
N SER A 25 0.85 0.07 -11.06
CA SER A 25 2.24 -0.26 -10.70
C SER A 25 2.74 0.52 -9.49
N GLN A 26 2.36 1.80 -9.37
CA GLN A 26 2.71 2.65 -8.22
C GLN A 26 2.03 2.15 -6.94
N TYR A 27 0.76 1.76 -7.03
CA TYR A 27 0.02 1.20 -5.90
C TYR A 27 0.60 -0.14 -5.46
N ALA A 28 0.93 -1.03 -6.40
CA ALA A 28 1.65 -2.27 -6.08
C ALA A 28 2.99 -1.99 -5.37
N GLY A 29 3.73 -0.96 -5.81
CA GLY A 29 4.95 -0.50 -5.14
C GLY A 29 4.70 0.02 -3.72
N THR A 30 3.62 0.77 -3.51
CA THR A 30 3.19 1.25 -2.18
C THR A 30 2.95 0.10 -1.21
N LEU A 31 2.17 -0.90 -1.64
CA LEU A 31 1.89 -2.09 -0.82
C LEU A 31 3.17 -2.87 -0.52
N PHE A 32 4.05 -3.02 -1.51
CA PHE A 32 5.34 -3.71 -1.34
C PHE A 32 6.25 -2.97 -0.35
N CYS A 33 6.34 -1.64 -0.45
CA CYS A 33 7.08 -0.82 0.49
C CYS A 33 6.53 -0.97 1.92
N GLY A 34 5.21 -0.97 2.07
CA GLY A 34 4.56 -1.29 3.35
C GLY A 34 4.96 -2.65 3.92
N MET A 35 5.06 -3.70 3.08
CA MET A 35 5.48 -5.02 3.56
C MET A 35 6.91 -5.00 4.13
N ILE A 36 7.81 -4.24 3.51
CA ILE A 36 9.19 -4.09 3.98
C ILE A 36 9.22 -3.38 5.35
N ILE A 37 8.38 -2.36 5.54
CA ILE A 37 8.43 -1.50 6.73
C ILE A 37 7.77 -2.15 7.95
N GLN A 38 6.55 -2.70 7.80
CA GLN A 38 5.72 -3.15 8.92
C GLN A 38 5.38 -4.65 8.87
N GLY A 39 5.82 -5.37 7.84
CA GLY A 39 5.59 -6.80 7.70
C GLY A 39 4.23 -7.19 7.11
N GLU A 40 4.16 -8.41 6.58
CA GLU A 40 3.03 -8.92 5.81
C GLU A 40 1.70 -8.89 6.59
N ALA A 41 1.71 -9.36 7.85
CA ALA A 41 0.49 -9.48 8.65
C ALA A 41 -0.21 -8.13 8.87
N ALA A 42 0.57 -7.06 9.09
CA ALA A 42 0.02 -5.72 9.27
C ALA A 42 -0.55 -5.16 7.96
N VAL A 43 0.15 -5.37 6.84
CA VAL A 43 -0.32 -4.93 5.50
C VAL A 43 -1.59 -5.65 5.08
N PHE A 44 -1.66 -6.97 5.28
CA PHE A 44 -2.85 -7.75 4.92
C PHE A 44 -4.08 -7.32 5.71
N ARG A 45 -3.93 -7.11 7.02
CA ARG A 45 -5.03 -6.60 7.85
C ARG A 45 -5.49 -5.21 7.40
N LEU A 46 -4.57 -4.31 7.07
CA LEU A 46 -4.91 -2.98 6.55
C LEU A 46 -5.58 -3.05 5.18
N LEU A 47 -5.15 -3.96 4.30
CA LEU A 47 -5.77 -4.17 2.99
C LEU A 47 -7.22 -4.65 3.12
N GLU A 48 -7.48 -5.58 4.04
CA GLU A 48 -8.84 -6.05 4.32
C GLU A 48 -9.72 -4.92 4.85
N GLU A 49 -9.18 -4.08 5.74
CA GLU A 49 -9.89 -2.90 6.25
C GLU A 49 -10.16 -1.88 5.15
N ALA A 50 -9.18 -1.62 4.28
CA ALA A 50 -9.31 -0.71 3.15
C ALA A 50 -10.38 -1.19 2.16
N GLU A 51 -10.36 -2.48 1.78
CA GLU A 51 -11.36 -3.09 0.90
C GLU A 51 -12.76 -3.02 1.53
N ALA A 52 -12.88 -3.27 2.84
CA ALA A 52 -14.16 -3.20 3.54
C ALA A 52 -14.75 -1.78 3.59
N LYS A 53 -13.90 -0.75 3.56
CA LYS A 53 -14.28 0.67 3.59
C LYS A 53 -14.38 1.31 2.20
N GLY A 54 -13.83 0.66 1.17
CA GLY A 54 -13.71 1.23 -0.18
C GLY A 54 -12.55 2.22 -0.34
N ASN A 55 -11.56 2.15 0.55
CA ASN A 55 -10.39 3.03 0.56
C ASN A 55 -9.17 2.34 -0.07
N LYS A 56 -8.12 3.13 -0.37
CA LYS A 56 -6.78 2.63 -0.69
C LYS A 56 -5.85 2.80 0.50
N LEU A 57 -4.63 2.25 0.40
CA LEU A 57 -3.55 2.51 1.35
C LEU A 57 -2.53 3.48 0.77
N ALA A 58 -2.05 4.40 1.59
CA ALA A 58 -0.98 5.33 1.27
C ALA A 58 0.20 5.18 2.23
N LEU A 59 1.41 5.53 1.75
CA LEU A 59 2.59 5.60 2.60
C LEU A 59 2.44 6.74 3.62
N THR A 60 2.78 6.46 4.87
CA THR A 60 2.87 7.46 5.93
C THR A 60 4.33 7.89 6.10
N PHE A 61 4.52 9.12 6.54
CA PHE A 61 5.84 9.71 6.74
C PHE A 61 5.89 10.33 8.14
N PRO A 62 7.01 10.15 8.88
CA PRO A 62 7.11 10.62 10.26
C PRO A 62 7.27 12.15 10.35
N LEU A 63 7.67 12.80 9.26
CA LEU A 63 7.83 14.23 9.18
C LEU A 63 6.80 14.82 8.20
N PRO A 64 6.17 15.97 8.54
CA PRO A 64 5.44 16.76 7.58
C PRO A 64 6.33 17.18 6.40
N PHE A 65 5.72 17.38 5.23
CA PHE A 65 6.44 17.74 4.01
C PHE A 65 7.32 18.99 4.18
N GLU A 66 6.86 19.97 4.97
CA GLU A 66 7.55 21.24 5.23
C GLU A 66 8.85 21.06 6.03
N LYS A 67 9.03 19.93 6.70
CA LYS A 67 10.23 19.60 7.48
C LYS A 67 11.33 18.96 6.62
N GLY A 68 11.09 18.75 5.33
CA GLY A 68 12.04 18.15 4.39
C GLY A 68 11.80 16.66 4.17
N PRO A 69 12.67 15.99 3.40
CA PRO A 69 12.49 14.59 3.02
C PRO A 69 12.55 13.67 4.25
N SER A 70 11.70 12.65 4.27
CA SER A 70 11.76 11.56 5.23
C SER A 70 11.49 10.22 4.53
N GLU A 71 11.99 9.15 5.14
CA GLU A 71 11.66 7.80 4.71
C GLU A 71 10.23 7.44 5.14
N PRO A 72 9.50 6.61 4.37
CA PRO A 72 8.19 6.15 4.78
C PRO A 72 8.26 5.33 6.09
N SER A 73 7.29 5.55 6.97
CA SER A 73 7.20 4.90 8.29
C SER A 73 6.13 3.81 8.39
N GLY A 74 5.31 3.62 7.35
CA GLY A 74 4.26 2.59 7.34
C GLY A 74 3.16 2.91 6.33
N LEU A 75 2.01 2.24 6.45
CA LEU A 75 0.80 2.48 5.65
C LEU A 75 -0.37 2.96 6.51
N ALA A 76 -1.24 3.78 5.92
CA ALA A 76 -2.53 4.15 6.47
C ALA A 76 -3.60 4.16 5.37
N LEU A 77 -4.87 4.18 5.77
CA LEU A 77 -5.98 4.41 4.84
C LEU A 77 -5.82 5.80 4.20
N GLU A 78 -5.98 5.85 2.89
CA GLU A 78 -6.11 7.09 2.13
C GLU A 78 -7.54 7.61 2.32
N ASP A 79 -7.68 8.85 2.78
CA ASP A 79 -8.96 9.54 2.99
C ASP A 79 -9.64 9.95 1.68
#